data_AF-A0A662DEI5-F1
#
_entry.id   AF-A0A662DEI5-F1
#
_cell.length_a   1.000
_cell.length_b   1.000
_cell.length_c   1.000
_cell.angle_alpha   90.00
_cell.angle_beta   90.00
_cell.angle_gamma   90.00
#
_symmetry.space_group_name_H-M   'P 1'
#
loop_
_entity.id
_entity.type
_entity.pdbx_description
1 polymer ?
#
loop_
_entity_poly.entity_id
_entity_poly.type
_entity_poly.pdbx_seq_one_letter_code
_entity_poly.pdbx_strand_id
1 'polypeptide(L)'
;MGDVCVSILKRTFDSSMEDMMVSKGFVMVAIVLVMAVIAAGCAASEERGGPGADGIPVVAGVCAEDTPDCEDTLVAGDGSVTDSDLPLAPADDGGDAPASSGFIVDGGLDISEAIAYEGTEVVAVRGFFVSEGTAARLCEALAESFPPQCGGVSVVVTNPEALSDVLLIEQGDTQWSEGYVTVLGTIVDGELTVASNVSG
;
A
#
# COMPACT_ATOMS: atom_id res chain seq x y z
N MET A 1 -1.82 52.73 1.62
CA MET A 1 -2.23 51.35 1.28
C MET A 1 -1.79 50.37 2.37
N GLY A 2 -2.46 50.35 3.53
CA GLY A 2 -2.08 49.45 4.65
C GLY A 2 -3.27 48.81 5.39
N ASP A 3 -4.48 49.34 5.25
CA ASP A 3 -5.63 48.89 6.06
C ASP A 3 -6.56 47.87 5.41
N VAL A 4 -6.38 47.54 4.12
CA VAL A 4 -7.31 46.65 3.40
C VAL A 4 -6.96 45.16 3.62
N CYS A 5 -5.69 44.80 3.86
CA CYS A 5 -5.28 43.40 4.05
C CYS A 5 -5.73 42.80 5.40
N VAL A 6 -5.87 43.59 6.47
CA VAL A 6 -6.18 43.07 7.81
C VAL A 6 -7.66 42.69 7.96
N SER A 7 -8.56 43.35 7.20
CA SER A 7 -10.01 43.08 7.30
C SER A 7 -10.47 41.80 6.60
N ILE A 8 -9.75 41.34 5.56
CA ILE A 8 -10.10 40.11 4.85
C ILE A 8 -9.66 38.88 5.66
N LEU A 9 -8.48 38.92 6.28
CA LEU A 9 -7.96 37.80 7.06
C LEU A 9 -8.80 37.51 8.33
N LYS A 10 -9.43 38.54 8.92
CA LYS A 10 -10.21 38.39 10.16
C LYS A 10 -11.63 37.84 9.91
N ARG A 11 -12.20 38.03 8.71
CA ARG A 11 -13.52 37.47 8.38
C ARG A 11 -13.48 35.97 8.08
N THR A 12 -12.37 35.45 7.57
CA THR A 12 -12.27 34.02 7.24
C THR A 12 -12.10 33.14 8.49
N PHE A 13 -11.49 33.66 9.55
CA PHE A 13 -11.25 32.87 10.77
C PHE A 13 -12.48 32.72 11.67
N ASP A 14 -13.41 33.69 11.65
CA ASP A 14 -14.60 33.66 12.50
C ASP A 14 -15.67 32.70 11.95
N SER A 15 -15.80 32.61 10.62
CA SER A 15 -16.82 31.77 9.97
C SER A 15 -16.54 30.26 10.05
N SER A 16 -15.30 29.83 10.36
CA SER A 16 -14.92 28.41 10.39
C SER A 16 -15.11 27.73 11.76
N MET A 17 -15.36 28.49 12.83
CA MET A 17 -15.48 27.93 14.18
C MET A 17 -16.94 27.66 14.59
N GLU A 18 -17.92 28.37 14.01
CA GLU A 18 -19.34 28.19 14.33
C GLU A 18 -19.95 26.91 13.72
N ASP A 19 -19.51 26.47 12.54
CA ASP A 19 -19.96 25.20 11.92
C ASP A 19 -19.44 23.96 12.67
N MET A 20 -18.37 24.12 13.46
CA MET A 20 -17.74 23.00 14.17
C MET A 20 -18.45 22.63 15.49
N MET A 21 -19.40 23.45 15.95
CA MET A 21 -20.16 23.20 17.19
C MET A 21 -21.54 22.57 16.95
N VAL A 22 -22.14 22.73 15.76
CA VAL A 22 -23.45 22.13 15.45
C VAL A 22 -23.32 20.65 15.04
N SER A 23 -22.21 20.27 14.40
CA SER A 23 -22.01 18.89 13.89
C SER A 23 -21.67 17.86 14.99
N LYS A 24 -21.00 18.27 16.07
CA LYS A 24 -20.59 17.36 17.17
C LYS A 24 -21.77 16.79 17.97
N GLY A 25 -22.88 17.51 18.09
CA GLY A 25 -24.07 17.04 18.80
C GLY A 25 -24.81 15.92 18.07
N PHE A 26 -24.85 15.98 16.74
CA PHE A 26 -25.60 15.01 15.93
C PHE A 26 -24.80 13.71 15.72
N VAL A 27 -23.49 13.81 15.52
CA VAL A 27 -22.59 12.65 15.38
C VAL A 27 -22.53 11.82 16.67
N MET A 28 -22.50 12.46 17.84
CA MET A 28 -22.43 11.74 19.11
C MET A 28 -23.73 10.96 19.41
N VAL A 29 -24.90 11.50 19.04
CA VAL A 29 -26.20 10.81 19.19
C VAL A 29 -26.31 9.61 18.25
N ALA A 30 -25.83 9.72 17.01
CA ALA A 30 -25.83 8.61 16.06
C ALA A 30 -24.93 7.44 16.49
N ILE A 31 -23.74 7.74 17.02
CA ILE A 31 -22.79 6.72 17.50
C ILE A 31 -23.36 5.94 18.70
N VAL A 32 -24.02 6.61 19.65
CA VAL A 32 -24.64 5.94 20.80
C VAL A 32 -25.79 5.02 20.36
N LEU A 33 -26.57 5.41 19.34
CA LEU A 33 -27.64 4.58 18.78
C LEU A 33 -27.10 3.33 18.06
N VAL A 34 -26.00 3.45 17.31
CA VAL A 34 -25.38 2.30 16.62
C VAL A 34 -24.80 1.30 17.62
N MET A 35 -24.11 1.78 18.67
CA MET A 35 -23.56 0.90 19.71
C MET A 35 -24.65 0.15 20.51
N ALA A 36 -25.82 0.74 20.73
CA ALA A 36 -26.93 0.07 21.40
C ALA A 36 -27.55 -1.07 20.57
N VAL A 37 -27.45 -1.02 19.23
CA VAL A 37 -27.96 -2.07 18.34
C VAL A 37 -27.03 -3.30 18.29
N ILE A 38 -25.71 -3.11 18.42
CA ILE A 38 -24.73 -4.20 18.30
C ILE A 38 -24.76 -5.14 19.52
N ALA A 39 -25.08 -4.63 20.72
CA ALA A 39 -25.10 -5.45 21.94
C ALA A 39 -26.26 -6.47 22.01
N ALA A 40 -27.25 -6.40 21.11
CA ALA A 40 -28.37 -7.34 21.07
C ALA A 40 -28.15 -8.55 20.12
N GLY A 41 -27.03 -8.61 19.39
CA GLY A 41 -26.83 -9.56 18.29
C GLY A 41 -26.10 -10.87 18.62
N CYS A 42 -25.45 -11.02 19.78
CA CYS A 42 -24.61 -12.19 20.08
C CYS A 42 -25.28 -13.15 21.07
N ALA A 43 -26.30 -13.88 20.62
CA ALA A 43 -26.79 -15.08 21.30
C ALA A 43 -27.53 -16.02 20.33
N ALA A 44 -26.77 -16.69 19.44
CA ALA A 44 -27.10 -17.91 18.64
C ALA A 44 -26.13 -17.93 17.43
N SER A 45 -25.53 -19.01 16.93
CA SER A 45 -25.73 -20.45 17.12
C SER A 45 -24.49 -21.23 16.66
N GLU A 46 -24.37 -22.40 17.26
CA GLU A 46 -23.74 -23.67 16.86
C GLU A 46 -22.75 -23.77 15.68
N GLU A 47 -21.56 -24.29 16.03
CA GLU A 47 -20.91 -25.50 15.51
C GLU A 47 -21.35 -26.06 14.14
N ARG A 48 -20.40 -26.09 13.20
CA ARG A 48 -20.41 -27.07 12.10
C ARG A 48 -19.00 -27.62 11.86
N GLY A 49 -18.82 -28.90 12.18
CA GLY A 49 -17.59 -29.64 11.98
C GLY A 49 -17.41 -30.22 10.57
N GLY A 50 -16.14 -30.21 10.14
CA GLY A 50 -15.44 -31.24 9.36
C GLY A 50 -15.61 -31.25 7.82
N PRO A 51 -14.72 -31.94 7.06
CA PRO A 51 -13.44 -32.58 7.42
C PRO A 51 -12.22 -32.04 6.61
N GLY A 52 -11.03 -32.10 7.20
CA GLY A 52 -9.75 -31.76 6.56
C GLY A 52 -8.59 -32.45 7.26
N ALA A 53 -8.70 -33.77 7.33
CA ALA A 53 -7.87 -34.73 8.03
C ALA A 53 -6.39 -34.82 7.63
N ASP A 54 -5.94 -34.32 6.47
CA ASP A 54 -4.69 -34.80 5.89
C ASP A 54 -3.86 -33.62 5.35
N GLY A 55 -2.88 -33.16 6.15
CA GLY A 55 -2.01 -32.01 5.85
C GLY A 55 -0.98 -32.23 4.74
N ILE A 56 -1.43 -32.33 3.48
CA ILE A 56 -0.56 -32.19 2.30
C ILE A 56 -1.36 -31.46 1.21
N PRO A 57 -1.00 -30.24 0.76
CA PRO A 57 -1.47 -29.75 -0.52
C PRO A 57 -0.87 -30.63 -1.64
N VAL A 58 -1.72 -31.35 -2.35
CA VAL A 58 -1.34 -32.03 -3.60
C VAL A 58 -1.13 -30.94 -4.66
N VAL A 59 0.10 -30.45 -4.78
CA VAL A 59 0.55 -29.79 -6.00
C VAL A 59 0.71 -30.88 -7.06
N ALA A 60 -0.37 -31.11 -7.80
CA ALA A 60 -0.29 -31.81 -9.08
C ALA A 60 0.43 -30.86 -10.04
N GLY A 61 1.76 -30.97 -10.08
CA GLY A 61 2.56 -30.54 -11.22
C GLY A 61 2.15 -31.38 -12.41
N VAL A 62 1.44 -30.74 -13.36
CA VAL A 62 1.06 -31.33 -14.64
C VAL A 62 1.73 -30.50 -15.73
N CYS A 63 3.02 -30.74 -15.95
CA CYS A 63 3.60 -30.53 -17.26
C CYS A 63 3.26 -31.79 -18.06
N ALA A 64 2.46 -31.64 -19.12
CA ALA A 64 2.13 -32.72 -20.03
C ALA A 64 3.38 -33.15 -20.82
N GLU A 65 3.52 -34.46 -21.04
CA GLU A 65 4.74 -35.15 -21.50
C GLU A 65 5.13 -34.91 -22.97
N ASP A 66 4.54 -33.92 -23.68
CA ASP A 66 4.71 -33.69 -25.13
C ASP A 66 5.12 -32.24 -25.50
N THR A 67 5.66 -31.44 -24.58
CA THR A 67 6.30 -30.16 -24.92
C THR A 67 7.82 -30.25 -24.82
N PRO A 68 8.55 -30.28 -25.95
CA PRO A 68 10.01 -30.27 -25.95
C PRO A 68 10.53 -28.85 -25.70
N ASP A 69 10.65 -28.45 -24.43
CA ASP A 69 11.50 -27.34 -23.94
C ASP A 69 11.40 -27.20 -22.40
N CYS A 70 11.48 -28.31 -21.66
CA CYS A 70 11.50 -28.30 -20.20
C CYS A 70 12.64 -29.13 -19.58
N GLU A 71 13.73 -29.30 -20.33
CA GLU A 71 15.03 -29.69 -19.79
C GLU A 71 16.05 -28.58 -20.05
N ASP A 72 15.99 -27.52 -19.24
CA ASP A 72 17.18 -26.71 -19.01
C ASP A 72 17.15 -26.15 -17.58
N THR A 73 17.39 -27.04 -16.61
CA THR A 73 18.10 -26.77 -15.33
C THR A 73 17.92 -27.93 -14.35
N LEU A 74 18.45 -29.11 -14.67
CA LEU A 74 18.86 -30.08 -13.65
C LEU A 74 20.14 -30.78 -14.09
N VAL A 75 21.29 -30.17 -13.79
CA VAL A 75 22.55 -30.89 -13.70
C VAL A 75 23.09 -30.75 -12.29
N ALA A 76 22.90 -31.80 -11.50
CA ALA A 76 23.67 -32.08 -10.30
C ALA A 76 24.29 -33.48 -10.44
N GLY A 77 25.61 -33.54 -10.69
CA GLY A 77 26.52 -34.70 -10.56
C GLY A 77 26.43 -35.79 -11.65
N ASP A 78 27.48 -36.43 -12.14
CA ASP A 78 28.88 -36.57 -11.73
C ASP A 78 29.77 -36.88 -12.97
N GLY A 79 31.10 -36.67 -12.86
CA GLY A 79 32.06 -37.30 -13.78
C GLY A 79 33.13 -36.42 -14.43
N SER A 80 34.15 -36.05 -13.64
CA SER A 80 35.57 -36.10 -14.04
C SER A 80 36.05 -35.35 -15.30
N VAL A 81 36.62 -34.16 -15.10
CA VAL A 81 37.98 -33.82 -15.59
C VAL A 81 38.61 -32.73 -14.71
N THR A 82 39.81 -33.04 -14.21
CA THR A 82 40.73 -32.20 -13.47
C THR A 82 41.37 -31.14 -14.35
N ASP A 83 41.45 -29.88 -13.91
CA ASP A 83 42.71 -29.12 -13.89
C ASP A 83 42.63 -27.85 -13.00
N SER A 84 43.31 -27.94 -11.86
CA SER A 84 44.25 -26.97 -11.28
C SER A 84 43.87 -25.48 -11.06
N ASP A 85 43.96 -25.10 -9.78
CA ASP A 85 44.31 -23.77 -9.24
C ASP A 85 43.29 -22.61 -9.31
N LEU A 86 42.35 -22.59 -8.35
CA LEU A 86 41.81 -21.33 -7.81
C LEU A 86 41.66 -21.42 -6.28
N PRO A 87 42.19 -20.44 -5.50
CA PRO A 87 42.20 -20.49 -4.04
C PRO A 87 40.79 -20.29 -3.44
N LEU A 88 40.49 -21.10 -2.42
CA LEU A 88 39.27 -21.08 -1.63
C LEU A 88 39.03 -19.71 -0.97
N ALA A 89 37.88 -19.09 -1.24
CA ALA A 89 37.27 -18.12 -0.34
C ALA A 89 36.34 -18.85 0.65
N PRO A 90 36.25 -18.41 1.91
CA PRO A 90 35.45 -19.07 2.94
C PRO A 90 33.95 -18.93 2.69
N ALA A 91 33.19 -19.92 3.15
CA ALA A 91 31.74 -19.88 3.25
C ALA A 91 31.31 -18.76 4.20
N ASP A 92 30.44 -17.87 3.74
CA ASP A 92 29.70 -16.93 4.58
C ASP A 92 28.23 -17.38 4.60
N ASP A 93 27.80 -17.70 5.81
CA ASP A 93 26.51 -18.23 6.22
C ASP A 93 25.83 -17.08 6.95
N GLY A 94 24.87 -16.41 6.30
CA GLY A 94 24.26 -15.19 6.82
C GLY A 94 23.14 -14.72 5.91
N GLY A 95 21.90 -15.03 6.30
CA GLY A 95 20.71 -14.41 5.73
C GLY A 95 20.66 -12.94 6.11
N ASP A 96 21.41 -12.11 5.39
CA ASP A 96 21.16 -10.69 5.33
C ASP A 96 20.03 -10.49 4.32
N ALA A 97 18.81 -10.29 4.83
CA ALA A 97 17.87 -9.44 4.11
C ALA A 97 18.66 -8.19 3.70
N PRO A 98 18.69 -7.79 2.41
CA PRO A 98 19.43 -6.61 2.04
C PRO A 98 18.84 -5.46 2.86
N ALA A 99 19.59 -5.01 3.88
CA ALA A 99 19.41 -3.70 4.45
C ALA A 99 19.63 -2.78 3.25
N SER A 100 18.52 -2.36 2.64
CA SER A 100 18.49 -1.62 1.39
C SER A 100 19.02 -0.23 1.70
N SER A 101 20.35 -0.14 1.84
CA SER A 101 21.07 1.09 2.12
C SER A 101 21.14 1.88 0.82
N GLY A 102 20.08 2.62 0.54
CA GLY A 102 20.16 3.93 -0.10
C GLY A 102 20.75 4.02 -1.51
N PHE A 103 20.41 3.10 -2.42
CA PHE A 103 20.60 3.34 -3.85
C PHE A 103 19.40 2.88 -4.67
N ILE A 104 18.40 3.76 -4.74
CA ILE A 104 17.21 3.62 -5.58
C ILE A 104 17.64 3.95 -7.03
N VAL A 105 17.97 2.92 -7.82
CA VAL A 105 18.08 3.02 -9.28
C VAL A 105 17.02 2.14 -9.90
N ASP A 106 15.75 2.40 -9.58
CA ASP A 106 14.59 2.03 -10.42
C ASP A 106 13.26 2.64 -9.90
N GLY A 107 13.20 3.96 -9.74
CA GLY A 107 11.91 4.67 -9.72
C GLY A 107 11.13 4.76 -8.38
N GLY A 108 11.75 4.46 -7.24
CA GLY A 108 11.18 4.67 -5.90
C GLY A 108 11.04 3.39 -5.08
N LEU A 109 10.71 3.53 -3.80
CA LEU A 109 10.29 2.46 -2.91
C LEU A 109 8.91 1.93 -3.33
N ASP A 110 8.73 0.62 -3.32
CA ASP A 110 7.40 0.03 -3.44
C ASP A 110 6.62 0.17 -2.12
N ILE A 111 5.30 -0.02 -2.14
CA ILE A 111 4.43 0.26 -0.98
C ILE A 111 4.81 -0.55 0.26
N SER A 112 5.15 -1.82 0.09
CA SER A 112 5.60 -2.69 1.17
C SER A 112 6.92 -2.23 1.80
N GLU A 113 7.83 -1.65 1.02
CA GLU A 113 9.08 -1.07 1.53
C GLU A 113 8.83 0.27 2.21
N ALA A 114 7.92 1.08 1.64
CA ALA A 114 7.53 2.38 2.16
C ALA A 114 6.97 2.27 3.59
N ILE A 115 6.09 1.30 3.87
CA ILE A 115 5.56 1.11 5.24
C ILE A 115 6.59 0.57 6.24
N ALA A 116 7.65 -0.09 5.75
CA ALA A 116 8.76 -0.57 6.57
C ALA A 116 9.86 0.50 6.73
N TYR A 117 9.68 1.67 6.11
CA TYR A 117 10.64 2.76 6.13
C TYR A 117 10.64 3.48 7.48
N GLU A 118 11.79 3.45 8.17
CA GLU A 118 11.97 4.10 9.48
C GLU A 118 12.70 5.45 9.40
N GLY A 119 13.04 5.91 8.19
CA GLY A 119 13.72 7.19 7.97
C GLY A 119 12.77 8.40 7.99
N THR A 120 13.34 9.60 8.07
CA THR A 120 12.58 10.86 8.07
C THR A 120 12.86 11.74 6.85
N GLU A 121 13.71 11.29 5.92
CA GLU A 121 13.95 12.01 4.68
C GLU A 121 12.82 11.86 3.67
N VAL A 122 12.86 12.70 2.63
CA VAL A 122 11.97 12.59 1.49
C VAL A 122 12.41 11.42 0.63
N VAL A 123 11.50 10.49 0.38
CA VAL A 123 11.68 9.31 -0.45
C VAL A 123 10.72 9.33 -1.64
N ALA A 124 11.11 8.70 -2.74
CA ALA A 124 10.21 8.38 -3.83
C ALA A 124 9.43 7.11 -3.47
N VAL A 125 8.12 7.12 -3.61
CA VAL A 125 7.24 5.97 -3.39
C VAL A 125 6.41 5.74 -4.64
N ARG A 126 6.30 4.50 -5.10
CA ARG A 126 5.56 4.12 -6.30
C ARG A 126 4.37 3.23 -5.93
N GLY A 127 3.20 3.53 -6.50
CA GLY A 127 1.99 2.72 -6.33
C GLY A 127 0.82 3.24 -7.16
N PHE A 128 -0.34 2.61 -7.04
CA PHE A 128 -1.60 3.12 -7.61
C PHE A 128 -2.27 4.07 -6.64
N PHE A 129 -2.70 5.23 -7.10
CA PHE A 129 -3.47 6.14 -6.25
C PHE A 129 -4.94 5.73 -6.27
N VAL A 130 -5.57 5.65 -5.09
CA VAL A 130 -7.01 5.47 -4.93
C VAL A 130 -7.50 6.43 -3.86
N SER A 131 -8.56 7.17 -4.17
CA SER A 131 -9.26 8.06 -3.25
C SER A 131 -10.73 7.66 -3.18
N GLU A 132 -11.26 7.49 -1.98
CA GLU A 132 -12.64 7.10 -1.70
C GLU A 132 -13.25 8.10 -0.72
N GLY A 133 -13.91 9.13 -1.25
CA GLY A 133 -14.51 10.20 -0.46
C GLY A 133 -13.49 10.94 0.42
N THR A 134 -13.35 10.50 1.68
CA THR A 134 -12.48 11.12 2.69
C THR A 134 -11.16 10.39 2.93
N ALA A 135 -10.94 9.24 2.29
CA ALA A 135 -9.74 8.44 2.48
C ALA A 135 -8.96 8.32 1.17
N ALA A 136 -7.68 8.66 1.20
CA ALA A 136 -6.80 8.48 0.05
C ALA A 136 -5.65 7.55 0.41
N ARG A 137 -5.26 6.71 -0.54
CA ARG A 137 -4.26 5.67 -0.36
C ARG A 137 -3.40 5.53 -1.60
N LEU A 138 -2.18 5.10 -1.39
CA LEU A 138 -1.31 4.57 -2.43
C LEU A 138 -1.26 3.04 -2.24
N CYS A 139 -1.79 2.31 -3.21
CA CYS A 139 -1.95 0.86 -3.18
C CYS A 139 -0.81 0.18 -3.94
N GLU A 140 -0.41 -1.01 -3.49
CA GLU A 140 0.54 -1.87 -4.22
C GLU A 140 -0.08 -2.39 -5.52
N ALA A 141 -1.34 -2.80 -5.46
CA ALA A 141 -2.11 -3.26 -6.61
C ALA A 141 -3.54 -2.70 -6.58
N LEU A 142 -4.23 -2.78 -7.71
CA LEU A 142 -5.68 -2.55 -7.80
C LEU A 142 -6.40 -3.90 -7.83
N ALA A 143 -7.48 -4.01 -7.07
CA ALA A 143 -8.37 -5.17 -7.13
C ALA A 143 -9.16 -5.19 -8.45
N GLU A 144 -9.53 -6.38 -8.92
CA GLU A 144 -10.33 -6.57 -10.14
C GLU A 144 -11.82 -6.23 -9.92
N SER A 145 -12.11 -4.99 -9.51
CA SER A 145 -13.46 -4.44 -9.27
C SER A 145 -13.65 -3.11 -10.00
N PHE A 146 -14.90 -2.63 -10.08
CA PHE A 146 -15.23 -1.35 -10.71
C PHE A 146 -16.26 -0.56 -9.85
N PRO A 147 -15.85 0.49 -9.09
CA PRO A 147 -14.50 1.07 -9.03
C PRO A 147 -13.44 0.10 -8.49
N PRO A 148 -12.18 0.21 -8.91
CA PRO A 148 -11.10 -0.56 -8.31
C PRO A 148 -10.90 -0.11 -6.86
N GLN A 149 -10.58 -1.08 -6.02
CA GLN A 149 -10.22 -0.90 -4.62
C GLN A 149 -8.73 -1.21 -4.45
N CYS A 150 -8.09 -0.78 -3.36
CA CYS A 150 -6.72 -1.23 -3.08
C CYS A 150 -6.68 -2.77 -2.95
N GLY A 151 -5.82 -3.40 -3.72
CA GLY A 151 -5.40 -4.79 -3.54
C GLY A 151 -4.03 -4.84 -2.85
N GLY A 152 -3.86 -5.80 -1.94
CA GLY A 152 -2.60 -5.99 -1.22
C GLY A 152 -2.32 -4.91 -0.16
N VAL A 153 -1.06 -4.52 -0.03
CA VAL A 153 -0.61 -3.51 0.94
C VAL A 153 -0.95 -2.11 0.43
N SER A 154 -1.29 -1.20 1.35
CA SER A 154 -1.59 0.19 1.04
C SER A 154 -1.05 1.12 2.11
N VAL A 155 -0.59 2.31 1.72
CA VAL A 155 -0.21 3.40 2.62
C VAL A 155 -1.24 4.52 2.53
N VAL A 156 -1.60 5.13 3.67
CA VAL A 156 -2.52 6.28 3.71
C VAL A 156 -1.81 7.52 3.20
N VAL A 157 -2.49 8.31 2.38
CA VAL A 157 -2.02 9.62 1.90
C VAL A 157 -2.74 10.71 2.69
N THR A 158 -1.99 11.51 3.44
CA THR A 158 -2.56 12.50 4.37
C THR A 158 -2.99 13.80 3.69
N ASN A 159 -2.43 14.11 2.53
CA ASN A 159 -2.67 15.32 1.75
C ASN A 159 -2.92 15.01 0.26
N PRO A 160 -4.03 14.32 -0.08
CA PRO A 160 -4.30 13.86 -1.45
C PRO A 160 -4.41 14.99 -2.48
N GLU A 161 -4.71 16.22 -2.05
CA GLU A 161 -4.73 17.39 -2.92
C GLU A 161 -3.39 17.69 -3.60
N ALA A 162 -2.27 17.18 -3.05
CA ALA A 162 -0.94 17.29 -3.67
C ALA A 162 -0.78 16.43 -4.96
N LEU A 163 -1.78 15.60 -5.27
CA LEU A 163 -1.84 14.75 -6.46
C LEU A 163 -2.83 15.27 -7.51
N SER A 164 -3.26 16.54 -7.42
CA SER A 164 -4.20 17.15 -8.37
C SER A 164 -3.72 17.17 -9.82
N ASP A 165 -2.41 17.07 -10.05
CA ASP A 165 -1.81 17.06 -11.39
C ASP A 165 -1.77 15.66 -12.03
N VAL A 166 -2.09 14.61 -11.26
CA VAL A 166 -2.18 13.23 -11.75
C VAL A 166 -3.49 13.05 -12.51
N LEU A 167 -3.42 12.34 -13.65
CA LEU A 167 -4.62 11.93 -14.38
C LEU A 167 -5.34 10.80 -13.61
N LEU A 168 -6.52 11.12 -13.07
CA LEU A 168 -7.37 10.19 -12.35
C LEU A 168 -8.65 9.89 -13.14
N ILE A 169 -9.07 8.64 -13.09
CA ILE A 169 -10.42 8.22 -13.48
C ILE A 169 -11.32 8.36 -12.27
N GLU A 170 -12.57 8.77 -12.50
CA GLU A 170 -13.58 8.95 -11.47
C GLU A 170 -14.81 8.06 -11.73
N GLN A 171 -15.36 7.48 -10.66
CA GLN A 171 -16.68 6.87 -10.65
C GLN A 171 -17.33 7.10 -9.27
N GLY A 172 -18.40 7.91 -9.25
CA GLY A 172 -19.06 8.28 -8.00
C GLY A 172 -18.10 9.07 -7.10
N ASP A 173 -17.91 8.61 -5.86
CA ASP A 173 -17.00 9.23 -4.89
C ASP A 173 -15.58 8.61 -4.92
N THR A 174 -15.32 7.71 -5.87
CA THR A 174 -14.02 7.02 -6.01
C THR A 174 -13.23 7.55 -7.19
N GLN A 175 -11.97 7.91 -6.96
CA GLN A 175 -11.00 8.31 -7.98
C GLN A 175 -9.77 7.40 -7.94
N TRP A 176 -9.19 7.05 -9.07
CA TRP A 176 -7.98 6.22 -9.12
C TRP A 176 -7.10 6.50 -10.33
N SER A 177 -5.81 6.16 -10.24
CA SER A 177 -4.89 6.22 -11.38
C SER A 177 -4.96 4.94 -12.22
N GLU A 178 -4.87 5.05 -13.55
CA GLU A 178 -4.79 3.86 -14.44
C GLU A 178 -3.45 3.13 -14.35
N GLY A 179 -2.38 3.87 -14.03
CA GLY A 179 -1.04 3.36 -13.90
C GLY A 179 -0.43 3.68 -12.54
N TYR A 180 0.79 3.19 -12.35
CA TYR A 180 1.62 3.58 -11.22
C TYR A 180 1.93 5.08 -11.26
N VAL A 181 1.86 5.70 -10.09
CA VAL A 181 2.34 7.06 -9.86
C VAL A 181 3.55 6.99 -8.94
N THR A 182 4.54 7.83 -9.22
CA THR A 182 5.69 8.02 -8.34
C THR A 182 5.53 9.36 -7.63
N VAL A 183 5.53 9.32 -6.30
CA VAL A 183 5.37 10.50 -5.44
C VAL A 183 6.60 10.67 -4.57
N LEU A 184 7.05 11.91 -4.41
CA LEU A 184 8.08 12.28 -3.46
C LEU A 184 7.39 12.74 -2.19
N GLY A 185 7.72 12.12 -1.06
CA GLY A 185 7.10 12.44 0.21
C GLY A 185 7.88 11.92 1.40
N THR A 186 7.38 12.22 2.59
CA THR A 186 7.92 11.69 3.85
C THR A 186 6.93 10.70 4.43
N ILE A 187 7.45 9.62 5.00
CA ILE A 187 6.66 8.59 5.67
C ILE A 187 6.86 8.76 7.17
N VAL A 188 5.76 8.95 7.91
CA VAL A 188 5.77 9.11 9.36
C VAL A 188 4.63 8.27 9.93
N ASP A 189 4.93 7.40 10.89
CA ASP A 189 3.94 6.52 11.53
C ASP A 189 3.14 5.65 10.52
N GLY A 190 3.75 5.27 9.40
CA GLY A 190 3.11 4.49 8.34
C GLY A 190 2.13 5.30 7.47
N GLU A 191 2.15 6.62 7.56
CA GLU A 191 1.38 7.53 6.71
C GLU A 191 2.30 8.33 5.79
N LEU A 192 1.88 8.51 4.54
CA LEU A 192 2.62 9.23 3.51
C LEU A 192 2.10 10.67 3.38
N THR A 193 2.99 11.64 3.57
CA THR A 193 2.76 13.04 3.23
C THR A 193 3.50 13.39 1.94
N VAL A 194 2.76 13.69 0.88
CA VAL A 194 3.29 13.99 -0.46
C VAL A 194 3.84 15.41 -0.50
N ALA A 195 5.11 15.56 -0.87
CA ALA A 195 5.74 16.85 -1.11
C ALA A 195 5.59 17.30 -2.58
N SER A 196 5.72 16.36 -3.52
CA SER A 196 5.51 16.60 -4.95
C SER A 196 5.30 15.28 -5.67
N ASN A 197 4.59 15.29 -6.80
CA ASN A 197 4.52 14.12 -7.68
C ASN A 197 5.53 14.24 -8.84
N VAL A 198 5.99 13.10 -9.36
CA VAL A 198 6.79 13.04 -10.58
C VAL A 198 5.93 12.33 -11.60
N SER A 199 5.41 13.09 -12.57
CA SER A 199 4.68 12.52 -13.70
C SER A 199 5.66 11.68 -14.53
N GLY A 200 5.42 10.37 -14.58
CA GLY A 200 6.13 9.45 -15.48
C GLY A 200 5.68 9.59 -16.93
#